data_AF-A0A2E9K1G5-F1
#
_entry.id   AF-A0A2E9K1G5-F1
#
_cell.length_a   1.000
_cell.length_b   1.000
_cell.length_c   1.000
_cell.angle_alpha   90.00
_cell.angle_beta   90.00
_cell.angle_gamma   90.00
#
_symmetry.space_group_name_H-M   'P 1'
#
loop_
_entity.id
_entity.type
_entity.pdbx_description
1 polymer ?
#
loop_
_entity_poly.entity_id
_entity_poly.type
_entity_poly.pdbx_seq_one_letter_code
_entity_poly.pdbx_strand_id
1 'polypeptide(L)'
;MSDINKQRRQFLKLATAISVAVASLSPMQVIAGKITEDNKMDATEHAVFTKMLTISLPTEGSLLIPPASLPVIPTIEGALLAGMPPHIRQGLNQGIHYFNQGPLKKYGKSFNELPDEQATAFVDEWTSSDKAPHRALAMGLKKLTVLAYWAIPDTWTPLGYVGPVSEKWKLKYRGVTPEPKA
;
A
#
# COMPACT_ATOMS: atom_id res chain seq x y z
N MET A 1 10.40 -1.05 35.57
CA MET A 1 9.43 -0.01 35.15
C MET A 1 9.97 1.05 34.18
N SER A 2 11.29 1.12 33.93
CA SER A 2 11.92 2.10 33.02
C SER A 2 11.79 1.73 31.52
N ASP A 3 11.88 0.45 31.17
CA ASP A 3 11.96 0.02 29.77
C ASP A 3 10.61 0.03 29.02
N ILE A 4 9.50 -0.24 29.72
CA ILE A 4 8.15 -0.19 29.15
C ILE A 4 7.80 1.24 28.70
N ASN A 5 8.27 2.25 29.43
CA ASN A 5 8.07 3.66 29.07
C ASN A 5 8.95 4.10 27.88
N LYS A 6 10.12 3.49 27.69
CA LYS A 6 10.97 3.71 26.51
C LYS A 6 10.38 3.07 25.25
N GLN A 7 9.90 1.82 25.34
CA GLN A 7 9.21 1.13 24.25
C GLN A 7 7.95 1.86 23.81
N ARG A 8 7.11 2.32 24.75
CA ARG A 8 5.91 3.11 24.43
C ARG A 8 6.23 4.43 23.74
N ARG A 9 7.28 5.14 24.18
CA ARG A 9 7.70 6.40 23.55
C ARG A 9 8.31 6.18 22.16
N GLN A 10 9.03 5.09 21.93
CA GLN A 10 9.52 4.73 20.59
C GLN A 10 8.36 4.33 19.67
N PHE A 11 7.41 3.54 20.17
CA PHE A 11 6.20 3.18 19.43
C PHE A 11 5.35 4.41 19.08
N LEU A 12 5.16 5.34 20.00
CA LEU A 12 4.44 6.60 19.74
C LEU A 12 5.16 7.46 18.70
N LYS A 13 6.50 7.53 18.75
CA LYS A 13 7.32 8.24 17.75
C LYS A 13 7.22 7.59 16.36
N LEU A 14 7.24 6.25 16.28
CA LEU A 14 7.04 5.50 15.05
C LEU A 14 5.60 5.64 14.52
N ALA A 15 4.60 5.59 15.39
CA ALA A 15 3.19 5.77 15.02
C ALA A 15 2.90 7.18 14.48
N THR A 16 3.53 8.22 15.03
CA THR A 16 3.47 9.57 14.46
C THR A 16 4.18 9.66 13.10
N ALA A 17 5.30 8.96 12.92
CA ALA A 17 6.00 8.94 11.62
C ALA A 17 5.18 8.23 10.53
N ILE A 18 4.51 7.13 10.86
CA ILE A 18 3.59 6.41 9.93
C ILE A 18 2.38 7.28 9.57
N SER A 19 1.83 8.01 10.54
CA SER A 19 0.66 8.88 10.31
C SER A 19 0.97 10.06 9.39
N VAL A 20 2.18 10.63 9.50
CA VAL A 20 2.63 11.71 8.61
C VAL A 20 2.94 11.17 7.21
N ALA A 21 3.61 10.02 7.09
CA ALA A 21 3.98 9.46 5.79
C ALA A 21 2.78 9.04 4.92
N VAL A 22 1.68 8.55 5.52
CA VAL A 22 0.48 8.16 4.77
C VAL A 22 -0.40 9.36 4.41
N ALA A 23 -0.44 10.40 5.25
CA ALA A 23 -1.17 11.64 4.95
C ALA A 23 -0.43 12.51 3.91
N SER A 24 0.90 12.39 3.81
CA SER A 24 1.75 13.14 2.87
C SER A 24 2.11 12.34 1.61
N LEU A 25 1.28 11.38 1.19
CA LEU A 25 1.38 10.82 -0.16
C LEU A 25 0.91 11.88 -1.19
N SER A 26 1.67 12.96 -1.28
CA SER A 26 1.91 13.67 -2.54
C SER A 26 2.28 12.61 -3.61
N PRO A 27 2.10 12.87 -4.91
CA PRO A 27 2.60 11.99 -5.95
C PRO A 27 4.14 12.03 -5.90
N MET A 28 4.72 11.32 -4.94
CA MET A 28 6.13 10.99 -4.91
C MET A 28 6.37 10.34 -6.27
N GLN A 29 7.32 10.88 -7.03
CA GLN A 29 7.87 10.15 -8.15
C GLN A 29 8.42 8.86 -7.53
N VAL A 30 7.64 7.80 -7.63
CA VAL A 30 8.06 6.47 -7.23
C VAL A 30 9.16 6.10 -8.22
N ILE A 31 10.41 6.36 -7.84
CA ILE A 31 11.55 5.87 -8.59
C ILE A 31 11.60 4.39 -8.27
N ALA A 32 11.27 3.57 -9.26
CA ALA A 32 11.43 2.12 -9.17
C ALA A 32 12.84 1.83 -8.64
N GLY A 33 12.91 1.10 -7.53
CA GLY A 33 14.15 0.83 -6.82
C GLY A 33 14.76 -0.50 -7.24
N LYS A 34 16.06 -0.66 -7.01
CA LYS A 34 16.68 -1.99 -7.09
C LYS A 34 16.32 -2.77 -5.82
N ILE A 35 15.81 -3.99 -6.00
CA ILE A 35 15.57 -4.91 -4.88
C ILE A 35 16.93 -5.40 -4.35
N THR A 36 17.04 -5.40 -3.03
CA THR A 36 18.16 -5.81 -2.20
C THR A 36 17.61 -6.62 -1.04
N GLU A 37 18.45 -7.37 -0.33
CA GLU A 37 18.00 -8.15 0.83
C GLU A 37 17.35 -7.28 1.93
N ASP A 38 17.79 -6.03 2.10
CA ASP A 38 17.28 -5.13 3.14
C ASP A 38 15.91 -4.49 2.82
N ASN A 39 15.49 -4.49 1.56
CA ASN A 39 14.23 -3.86 1.12
C ASN A 39 13.23 -4.83 0.47
N LYS A 40 13.62 -6.10 0.27
CA LYS A 40 12.74 -7.17 -0.20
C LYS A 40 11.57 -7.40 0.75
N MET A 41 10.43 -7.83 0.23
CA MET A 41 9.30 -8.24 1.07
C MET A 41 9.59 -9.59 1.75
N ASP A 42 9.20 -9.68 3.02
CA ASP A 42 9.15 -10.96 3.70
C ASP A 42 7.86 -11.74 3.37
N ALA A 43 7.78 -12.97 3.87
CA ALA A 43 6.63 -13.86 3.64
C ALA A 43 5.30 -13.29 4.18
N THR A 44 5.33 -12.53 5.28
CA THR A 44 4.13 -11.93 5.88
C THR A 44 3.65 -10.77 5.03
N GLU A 45 4.55 -9.92 4.56
CA GLU A 45 4.21 -8.83 3.65
C GLU A 45 3.60 -9.35 2.36
N HIS A 46 4.22 -10.38 1.78
CA HIS A 46 3.66 -11.09 0.61
C HIS A 46 2.23 -11.59 0.88
N ALA A 47 2.00 -12.28 2.01
CA ALA A 47 0.69 -12.83 2.35
C ALA A 47 -0.37 -11.74 2.59
N VAL A 48 0.00 -10.65 3.27
CA VAL A 48 -0.92 -9.51 3.51
C VAL A 48 -1.30 -8.84 2.21
N PHE A 49 -0.33 -8.53 1.33
CA PHE A 49 -0.64 -7.89 0.05
C PHE A 49 -1.44 -8.81 -0.88
N THR A 50 -1.18 -10.12 -0.84
CA THR A 50 -1.97 -11.10 -1.59
C THR A 50 -3.41 -11.12 -1.11
N LYS A 51 -3.63 -11.18 0.21
CA LYS A 51 -4.96 -11.14 0.80
C LYS A 51 -5.68 -9.82 0.50
N MET A 52 -4.97 -8.69 0.63
CA MET A 52 -5.50 -7.36 0.32
C MET A 52 -5.91 -7.25 -1.15
N LEU A 53 -5.16 -7.88 -2.06
CA LEU A 53 -5.45 -7.91 -3.50
C LEU A 53 -6.76 -8.63 -3.78
N THR A 54 -6.95 -9.81 -3.19
CA THR A 54 -8.18 -10.60 -3.31
C THR A 54 -9.40 -9.81 -2.87
N ILE A 55 -9.35 -9.14 -1.71
CA ILE A 55 -10.53 -8.46 -1.15
C ILE A 55 -10.77 -7.06 -1.72
N SER A 56 -9.73 -6.39 -2.25
CA SER A 56 -9.85 -5.00 -2.73
C SER A 56 -10.18 -4.88 -4.21
N LEU A 57 -9.94 -5.93 -5.00
CA LEU A 57 -10.15 -5.94 -6.45
C LEU A 57 -10.95 -7.16 -6.88
N PRO A 58 -12.27 -7.21 -6.58
CA PRO A 58 -13.14 -8.24 -7.12
C PRO A 58 -13.35 -7.98 -8.62
N THR A 59 -12.48 -8.57 -9.45
CA THR A 59 -12.59 -8.51 -10.91
C THR A 59 -13.50 -9.60 -11.48
N GLU A 60 -13.95 -10.53 -10.64
CA GLU A 60 -14.84 -11.63 -11.03
C GLU A 60 -16.15 -11.08 -11.61
N GLY A 61 -16.56 -11.64 -12.76
CA GLY A 61 -17.75 -11.18 -13.49
C GLY A 61 -17.61 -9.83 -14.20
N SER A 62 -16.43 -9.21 -14.17
CA SER A 62 -16.15 -7.95 -14.87
C SER A 62 -15.29 -8.16 -16.13
N LEU A 63 -15.10 -7.10 -16.92
CA LEU A 63 -14.15 -7.07 -18.04
C LEU A 63 -12.70 -6.86 -17.58
N LEU A 64 -12.46 -6.59 -16.29
CA LEU A 64 -11.14 -6.31 -15.76
C LEU A 64 -10.30 -7.59 -15.71
N ILE A 65 -9.00 -7.44 -15.95
CA ILE A 65 -8.07 -8.57 -15.93
C ILE A 65 -7.92 -9.08 -14.49
N PRO A 66 -8.06 -10.39 -14.23
CA PRO A 66 -7.84 -10.95 -12.90
C PRO A 66 -6.47 -10.62 -12.32
N PRO A 67 -6.37 -10.13 -11.07
CA PRO A 67 -5.08 -9.78 -10.47
C PRO A 67 -4.10 -10.96 -10.40
N ALA A 68 -4.61 -12.19 -10.29
CA ALA A 68 -3.81 -13.41 -10.23
C ALA A 68 -3.04 -13.71 -11.53
N SER A 69 -3.46 -13.16 -12.69
CA SER A 69 -2.75 -13.32 -13.96
C SER A 69 -1.73 -12.21 -14.23
N LEU A 70 -1.54 -11.29 -13.29
CA LEU A 70 -0.72 -10.10 -13.43
C LEU A 70 0.41 -10.08 -12.39
N PRO A 71 1.56 -9.47 -12.69
CA PRO A 71 2.69 -9.35 -11.76
C PRO A 71 2.49 -8.28 -10.67
N VAL A 72 1.30 -8.21 -10.05
CA VAL A 72 0.95 -7.13 -9.10
C VAL A 72 1.87 -7.10 -7.89
N ILE A 73 2.16 -8.25 -7.29
CA ILE A 73 3.05 -8.34 -6.13
C ILE A 73 4.49 -7.90 -6.46
N PRO A 74 5.11 -8.38 -7.56
CA PRO A 74 6.36 -7.80 -8.05
C PRO A 74 6.30 -6.28 -8.30
N THR A 75 5.18 -5.75 -8.80
CA THR A 75 5.00 -4.30 -8.99
C THR A 75 4.97 -3.56 -7.65
N ILE A 76 4.31 -4.09 -6.62
CA ILE A 76 4.38 -3.53 -5.26
C ILE A 76 5.84 -3.51 -4.80
N GLU A 77 6.54 -4.64 -4.89
CA GLU A 77 7.92 -4.76 -4.41
C GLU A 77 8.88 -3.79 -5.11
N GLY A 78 8.97 -3.89 -6.44
CA GLY A 78 9.99 -3.19 -7.22
C GLY A 78 9.64 -1.74 -7.50
N ALA A 79 8.38 -1.46 -7.86
CA ALA A 79 7.97 -0.10 -8.15
C ALA A 79 7.73 0.64 -6.82
N LEU A 80 6.83 0.17 -5.97
CA LEU A 80 6.34 0.97 -4.85
C LEU A 80 7.23 0.93 -3.60
N LEU A 81 7.85 -0.22 -3.28
CA LEU A 81 8.58 -0.40 -2.02
C LEU A 81 10.11 -0.23 -2.15
N ALA A 82 10.72 -0.72 -3.23
CA ALA A 82 12.18 -0.80 -3.32
C ALA A 82 12.88 0.56 -3.31
N GLY A 83 12.21 1.63 -3.76
CA GLY A 83 12.74 3.00 -3.73
C GLY A 83 12.62 3.70 -2.37
N MET A 84 11.99 3.08 -1.36
CA MET A 84 11.80 3.70 -0.06
C MET A 84 13.13 3.80 0.73
N PRO A 85 13.36 4.91 1.46
CA PRO A 85 14.49 4.98 2.39
C PRO A 85 14.45 3.83 3.42
N PRO A 86 15.60 3.26 3.84
CA PRO A 86 15.62 2.05 4.68
C PRO A 86 14.79 2.17 5.98
N HIS A 87 14.87 3.31 6.65
CA HIS A 87 14.10 3.56 7.88
C HIS A 87 12.58 3.61 7.64
N ILE A 88 12.14 4.08 6.47
CA ILE A 88 10.72 4.09 6.07
C ILE A 88 10.27 2.67 5.73
N ARG A 89 11.08 1.95 4.94
CA ARG A 89 10.82 0.55 4.57
C ARG A 89 10.69 -0.35 5.80
N GLN A 90 11.58 -0.19 6.78
CA GLN A 90 11.56 -0.93 8.05
C GLN A 90 10.31 -0.59 8.88
N GLY A 91 9.95 0.70 8.96
CA GLY A 91 8.73 1.12 9.66
C GLY A 91 7.45 0.57 9.01
N LEU A 92 7.40 0.53 7.67
CA LEU A 92 6.29 -0.06 6.93
C LEU A 92 6.20 -1.57 7.14
N ASN A 93 7.33 -2.29 7.09
CA ASN A 93 7.37 -3.73 7.40
C ASN A 93 6.75 -4.00 8.78
N GLN A 94 7.20 -3.31 9.82
CA GLN A 94 6.63 -3.44 11.17
C GLN A 94 5.13 -3.09 11.22
N GLY A 95 4.72 -2.06 10.47
CA GLY A 95 3.31 -1.67 10.32
C GLY A 95 2.45 -2.76 9.68
N ILE A 96 2.98 -3.47 8.68
CA ILE A 96 2.31 -4.60 8.02
C ILE A 96 2.17 -5.78 8.96
N HIS A 97 3.21 -6.11 9.72
CA HIS A 97 3.15 -7.16 10.75
C HIS A 97 2.12 -6.84 11.84
N TYR A 98 2.09 -5.59 12.30
CA TYR A 98 1.08 -5.12 13.25
C TYR A 98 -0.34 -5.19 12.68
N PHE A 99 -0.53 -4.77 11.43
CA PHE A 99 -1.81 -4.89 10.72
C PHE A 99 -2.25 -6.35 10.62
N ASN A 100 -1.33 -7.27 10.27
CA ASN A 100 -1.62 -8.69 10.13
C ASN A 100 -2.13 -9.32 11.45
N GLN A 101 -1.62 -8.85 12.58
CA GLN A 101 -2.04 -9.30 13.92
C GLN A 101 -3.30 -8.60 14.43
N GLY A 102 -3.69 -7.47 13.82
CA GLY A 102 -4.85 -6.66 14.20
C GLY A 102 -6.16 -7.43 14.43
N PRO A 103 -6.55 -8.38 13.56
CA PRO A 103 -7.81 -9.10 13.70
C PRO A 103 -7.79 -10.20 14.77
N LEU A 104 -6.63 -10.59 15.32
CA LEU A 104 -6.51 -11.72 16.26
C LEU A 104 -7.46 -11.58 17.46
N LYS A 105 -7.61 -10.37 18.01
CA LYS A 105 -8.47 -10.13 19.17
C LYS A 105 -9.95 -10.39 18.87
N LYS A 106 -10.40 -10.16 17.65
CA LYS A 106 -11.82 -10.24 17.24
C LYS A 106 -12.16 -11.57 16.59
N TYR A 107 -11.28 -12.08 15.74
CA TYR A 107 -11.52 -13.25 14.90
C TYR A 107 -10.66 -14.47 15.25
N GLY A 108 -9.69 -14.33 16.17
CA GLY A 108 -8.80 -15.41 16.58
C GLY A 108 -7.75 -15.81 15.53
N LYS A 109 -7.67 -15.11 14.41
CA LYS A 109 -6.77 -15.38 13.28
C LYS A 109 -6.08 -14.11 12.80
N SER A 110 -4.92 -14.28 12.16
CA SER A 110 -4.24 -13.17 11.49
C SER A 110 -4.97 -12.77 10.21
N PHE A 111 -4.75 -11.55 9.72
CA PHE A 111 -5.47 -11.00 8.55
C PHE A 111 -5.35 -11.90 7.31
N ASN A 112 -4.15 -12.41 7.03
CA ASN A 112 -3.89 -13.31 5.92
C ASN A 112 -4.63 -14.66 6.00
N GLU A 113 -5.13 -15.05 7.18
CA GLU A 113 -5.82 -16.31 7.44
C GLU A 113 -7.34 -16.17 7.56
N LEU A 114 -7.86 -14.93 7.52
CA LEU A 114 -9.30 -14.67 7.60
C LEU A 114 -10.01 -15.10 6.32
N PRO A 115 -11.28 -15.52 6.39
CA PRO A 115 -12.17 -15.54 5.23
C PRO A 115 -12.28 -14.14 4.59
N ASP A 116 -12.51 -14.07 3.28
CA ASP A 116 -12.55 -12.79 2.53
C ASP A 116 -13.57 -11.80 3.10
N GLU A 117 -14.74 -12.26 3.52
CA GLU A 117 -15.77 -11.43 4.15
C GLU A 117 -15.28 -10.79 5.47
N GLN A 118 -14.61 -11.57 6.32
CA GLN A 118 -14.10 -11.08 7.61
C GLN A 118 -12.89 -10.16 7.42
N ALA A 119 -12.03 -10.47 6.45
CA ALA A 119 -10.92 -9.62 6.06
C ALA A 119 -11.44 -8.26 5.56
N THR A 120 -12.46 -8.26 4.71
CA THR A 120 -13.12 -7.03 4.22
C THR A 120 -13.70 -6.23 5.38
N ALA A 121 -14.48 -6.85 6.25
CA ALA A 121 -15.06 -6.19 7.43
C ALA A 121 -13.99 -5.62 8.37
N PHE A 122 -12.85 -6.32 8.54
CA PHE A 122 -11.72 -5.81 9.32
C PHE A 122 -11.08 -4.57 8.68
N VAL A 123 -10.84 -4.58 7.37
CA VAL A 123 -10.28 -3.43 6.65
C VAL A 123 -11.21 -2.23 6.74
N ASP A 124 -12.52 -2.44 6.57
CA ASP A 124 -13.52 -1.37 6.64
C ASP A 124 -13.57 -0.77 8.05
N GLU A 125 -13.59 -1.61 9.09
CA GLU A 125 -13.55 -1.17 10.50
C GLU A 125 -12.28 -0.35 10.81
N TRP A 126 -11.12 -0.80 10.35
CA TRP A 126 -9.87 -0.05 10.57
C TRP A 126 -9.82 1.25 9.78
N THR A 127 -10.37 1.26 8.58
CA THR A 127 -10.49 2.45 7.74
C THR A 127 -11.39 3.51 8.39
N SER A 128 -12.48 3.10 9.07
CA SER A 128 -13.38 3.99 9.80
C SER A 128 -13.00 4.21 11.28
N SER A 129 -11.86 3.68 11.74
CA SER A 129 -11.48 3.73 13.16
C SER A 129 -11.12 5.13 13.62
N ASP A 130 -11.43 5.51 14.86
CA ASP A 130 -10.96 6.79 15.44
C ASP A 130 -9.44 6.85 15.63
N LYS A 131 -8.76 5.69 15.63
CA LYS A 131 -7.31 5.60 15.79
C LYS A 131 -6.59 5.87 14.47
N ALA A 132 -5.86 6.98 14.42
CA ALA A 132 -5.09 7.36 13.23
C ALA A 132 -4.18 6.24 12.66
N PRO A 133 -3.44 5.45 13.47
CA PRO A 133 -2.61 4.37 12.94
C PRO A 133 -3.41 3.27 12.24
N HIS A 134 -4.61 2.95 12.72
CA HIS A 134 -5.47 1.93 12.09
C HIS A 134 -5.91 2.40 10.70
N ARG A 135 -6.42 3.63 10.61
CA ARG A 135 -6.84 4.23 9.34
C ARG A 135 -5.69 4.31 8.35
N ALA A 136 -4.54 4.81 8.80
CA ALA A 136 -3.36 4.98 7.97
C ALA A 136 -2.87 3.65 7.38
N LEU A 137 -2.80 2.59 8.19
CA LEU A 137 -2.40 1.27 7.71
C LEU A 137 -3.44 0.65 6.76
N ALA A 138 -4.72 0.62 7.14
CA ALA A 138 -5.76 0.03 6.30
C ALA A 138 -5.87 0.73 4.94
N MET A 139 -5.93 2.06 4.94
CA MET A 139 -6.00 2.84 3.69
C MET A 139 -4.69 2.76 2.90
N GLY A 140 -3.54 2.85 3.57
CA GLY A 140 -2.23 2.83 2.93
C GLY A 140 -1.99 1.50 2.19
N LEU A 141 -2.24 0.37 2.87
CA LEU A 141 -2.07 -0.95 2.27
C LEU A 141 -3.06 -1.17 1.12
N LYS A 142 -4.34 -0.82 1.30
CA LYS A 142 -5.34 -0.90 0.21
C LYS A 142 -4.94 -0.07 -1.00
N LYS A 143 -4.48 1.17 -0.79
CA LYS A 143 -4.03 2.07 -1.87
C LYS A 143 -2.80 1.53 -2.59
N LEU A 144 -1.79 1.05 -1.87
CA LEU A 144 -0.60 0.45 -2.48
C LEU A 144 -0.97 -0.74 -3.36
N THR A 145 -1.82 -1.63 -2.86
CA THR A 145 -2.30 -2.80 -3.61
C THR A 145 -3.06 -2.40 -4.87
N VAL A 146 -4.05 -1.51 -4.75
CA VAL A 146 -4.89 -1.08 -5.88
C VAL A 146 -4.07 -0.28 -6.91
N LEU A 147 -3.16 0.58 -6.44
CA LEU A 147 -2.27 1.34 -7.32
C LEU A 147 -1.33 0.43 -8.10
N ALA A 148 -0.78 -0.61 -7.47
CA ALA A 148 0.10 -1.55 -8.16
C ALA A 148 -0.62 -2.33 -9.27
N TYR A 149 -1.89 -2.68 -9.08
CA TYR A 149 -2.70 -3.26 -10.14
C TYR A 149 -2.84 -2.29 -11.32
N TRP A 150 -3.24 -1.05 -11.06
CA TRP A 150 -3.41 -0.03 -12.10
C TRP A 150 -2.10 0.49 -12.70
N ALA A 151 -0.95 0.21 -12.09
CA ALA A 151 0.35 0.54 -12.67
C ALA A 151 0.71 -0.39 -13.84
N ILE A 152 0.02 -1.52 -14.01
CA ILE A 152 0.28 -2.49 -15.08
C ILE A 152 -0.52 -2.10 -16.33
N PRO A 153 0.13 -1.78 -17.48
CA PRO A 153 -0.55 -1.26 -18.66
C PRO A 153 -1.68 -2.15 -19.20
N ASP A 154 -1.56 -3.48 -19.06
CA ASP A 154 -2.56 -4.44 -19.51
C ASP A 154 -3.95 -4.15 -18.89
N THR A 155 -3.98 -3.66 -17.64
CA THR A 155 -5.22 -3.34 -16.92
C THR A 155 -5.98 -2.16 -17.52
N TRP A 156 -5.35 -1.36 -18.39
CA TRP A 156 -5.96 -0.17 -18.98
C TRP A 156 -6.84 -0.49 -20.18
N THR A 157 -6.54 -1.59 -20.89
CA THR A 157 -7.21 -1.97 -22.13
C THR A 157 -8.72 -2.16 -21.93
N PRO A 158 -9.21 -2.88 -20.91
CA PRO A 158 -10.65 -3.01 -20.65
C PRO A 158 -11.35 -1.69 -20.32
N LEU A 159 -10.60 -0.67 -19.87
CA LEU A 159 -11.14 0.67 -19.58
C LEU A 159 -11.20 1.56 -20.83
N GLY A 160 -10.66 1.12 -21.96
CA GLY A 160 -10.45 1.97 -23.13
C GLY A 160 -9.38 3.06 -22.91
N TYR A 161 -8.59 2.97 -21.83
CA TYR A 161 -7.51 3.91 -21.55
C TYR A 161 -6.25 3.46 -22.30
N VAL A 162 -5.76 4.33 -23.19
CA VAL A 162 -4.59 4.03 -24.06
C VAL A 162 -3.25 4.34 -23.42
N GLY A 163 -3.23 4.62 -22.11
CA GLY A 163 -2.06 5.08 -21.39
C GLY A 163 -1.76 6.58 -21.57
N PRO A 164 -0.65 7.07 -20.99
CA PRO A 164 -0.22 8.46 -21.11
C PRO A 164 -0.09 8.90 -22.58
N VAL A 165 -0.86 9.93 -22.97
CA VAL A 165 -0.93 10.38 -24.37
C VAL A 165 0.14 11.40 -24.75
N SER A 166 0.91 11.91 -23.79
CA SER A 166 1.90 12.98 -24.04
C SER A 166 2.90 12.59 -25.13
N GLU A 167 3.43 11.37 -25.10
CA GLU A 167 4.34 10.87 -26.14
C GLU A 167 3.59 10.59 -27.44
N LYS A 168 2.46 9.89 -27.36
CA LYS A 168 1.62 9.53 -28.52
C LYS A 168 1.20 10.77 -29.33
N TRP A 169 0.85 11.85 -28.65
CA TRP A 169 0.39 13.11 -29.23
C TRP A 169 1.52 14.14 -29.38
N LYS A 170 2.76 13.78 -29.04
CA LYS A 170 3.95 14.65 -29.12
C LYS A 170 3.73 15.98 -28.40
N LEU A 171 3.03 15.95 -27.26
CA LEU A 171 2.76 17.15 -26.46
C LEU A 171 4.09 17.70 -25.91
N LYS A 172 4.36 18.97 -26.20
CA LYS A 172 5.54 19.66 -25.69
C LYS A 172 5.41 19.86 -24.18
N TYR A 173 6.42 19.43 -23.42
CA TYR A 173 6.53 19.72 -21.99
C TYR A 173 6.49 21.24 -21.77
N ARG A 174 5.53 21.73 -20.98
CA ARG A 174 5.32 23.17 -20.73
C ARG A 174 5.97 23.68 -19.44
N GLY A 175 6.83 22.88 -18.81
CA GLY A 175 7.41 23.22 -17.51
C GLY A 175 6.43 23.00 -16.36
N VAL A 176 6.89 23.32 -15.15
CA VAL A 176 6.07 23.34 -13.94
C VAL A 176 5.46 24.74 -13.83
N THR A 177 4.13 24.86 -13.89
CA THR A 177 3.46 26.13 -13.61
C THR A 177 3.76 26.52 -12.15
N PRO A 178 4.37 27.69 -11.88
CA PRO A 178 4.62 28.11 -10.50
C PRO A 178 3.30 28.21 -9.73
N GLU A 179 3.32 27.89 -8.44
CA GLU A 179 2.14 27.99 -7.59
C GLU A 179 1.56 29.43 -7.64
N PRO A 180 0.23 29.58 -7.66
CA PRO A 180 -0.39 30.90 -7.60
C PRO A 180 0.10 31.65 -6.36
N LYS A 181 0.63 32.85 -6.54
CA LYS A 181 0.92 33.74 -5.41
C LYS A 181 -0.39 34.34 -4.95
N ALA A 182 -0.76 34.08 -3.69
CA ALA A 182 -1.86 34.77 -3.01
C ALA A 182 -1.52 36.24 -2.75
#